data_AF-A0A562CJX7-F1
#
_entry.id   AF-A0A562CJX7-F1
#
_cell.length_a   1.000
_cell.length_b   1.000
_cell.length_c   1.000
_cell.angle_alpha   90.00
_cell.angle_beta   90.00
_cell.angle_gamma   90.00
#
_symmetry.space_group_name_H-M   'P 1'
#
loop_
_entity.id
_entity.type
_entity.pdbx_description
1 polymer ?
#
loop_
_entity_poly.entity_id
_entity_poly.type
_entity_poly.pdbx_seq_one_letter_code
_entity_poly.pdbx_strand_id
1 'polypeptide(L)'
;MRLEAEFTTEPFRGEGEPPEHATAALEAAREAGLECDFGPLGTSVRGEREAVLRTLATVVAAGFDHGADQVTFQVRLEGRPAPRRTVSGLDALLAEVADELGGDLRALGRPEKQRAVRLLEERGAFEYRKSAEIVAEALGVTRFTVYNYLNREKG
;
A
#
# COMPACT_ATOMS: atom_id res chain seq x y z
N MET A 1 -21.47 -5.33 -13.21
CA MET A 1 -20.52 -4.23 -12.92
C MET A 1 -19.24 -4.86 -12.41
N ARG A 2 -18.09 -4.40 -12.88
CA ARG A 2 -16.83 -5.10 -12.63
C ARG A 2 -16.05 -4.51 -11.47
N LEU A 3 -15.39 -5.39 -10.74
CA LEU A 3 -14.51 -5.07 -9.63
C LEU A 3 -13.10 -5.54 -9.95
N GLU A 4 -12.14 -4.82 -9.40
CA GLU A 4 -10.75 -5.23 -9.27
C GLU A 4 -10.46 -5.40 -7.79
N ALA A 5 -9.89 -6.54 -7.41
CA ALA A 5 -9.35 -6.74 -6.08
C ALA A 5 -7.86 -7.04 -6.18
N GLU A 6 -7.07 -6.46 -5.28
CA GLU A 6 -5.65 -6.73 -5.13
C GLU A 6 -5.42 -7.28 -3.72
N PHE A 7 -4.68 -8.37 -3.62
CA PHE A 7 -4.40 -9.00 -2.34
C PHE A 7 -2.97 -9.50 -2.22
N THR A 8 -2.50 -9.56 -0.98
CA THR A 8 -1.21 -10.08 -0.56
C THR A 8 -1.40 -11.06 0.58
N THR A 9 -0.59 -12.11 0.60
CA THR A 9 -0.53 -13.11 1.67
C THR A 9 0.89 -13.14 2.20
N GLU A 10 1.05 -13.06 3.52
CA GLU A 10 2.32 -13.04 4.23
C GLU A 10 2.47 -14.30 5.10
N PRO A 11 3.70 -14.80 5.36
CA PRO A 11 4.97 -14.11 5.19
C PRO A 11 5.56 -14.19 3.76
N PHE A 12 6.09 -13.06 3.29
CA PHE A 12 6.89 -13.03 2.06
C PHE A 12 8.34 -13.43 2.34
N ARG A 13 8.89 -14.38 1.59
CA ARG A 13 10.27 -14.89 1.79
C ARG A 13 11.31 -14.33 0.83
N GLY A 14 10.98 -13.30 0.03
CA GLY A 14 11.93 -12.69 -0.89
C GLY A 14 11.98 -13.40 -2.25
N GLU A 15 13.18 -13.46 -2.83
CA GLU A 15 13.43 -14.15 -4.11
C GLU A 15 13.24 -15.66 -3.99
N GLY A 16 12.56 -16.28 -4.96
CA GLY A 16 12.37 -17.72 -5.02
C GLY A 16 11.01 -18.11 -5.59
N GLU A 17 10.64 -19.37 -5.35
CA GLU A 17 9.30 -19.87 -5.68
C GLU A 17 8.25 -19.19 -4.78
N PRO A 18 7.06 -18.86 -5.32
CA PRO A 18 5.98 -18.32 -4.52
C PRO A 18 5.60 -19.27 -3.37
N PRO A 19 5.31 -18.74 -2.16
CA PRO A 19 4.89 -19.57 -1.05
C PRO A 19 3.53 -20.21 -1.30
N GLU A 20 3.29 -21.37 -0.68
CA GLU A 20 2.09 -22.18 -0.87
C GLU A 20 0.78 -21.41 -0.62
N HIS A 21 0.76 -20.55 0.40
CA HIS A 21 -0.39 -19.67 0.67
C HIS A 21 -0.70 -18.69 -0.47
N ALA A 22 0.31 -18.22 -1.19
CA ALA A 22 0.12 -17.30 -2.32
C ALA A 22 -0.39 -18.06 -3.55
N THR A 23 0.14 -19.26 -3.81
CA THR A 23 -0.31 -20.10 -4.93
C THR A 23 -1.73 -20.63 -4.70
N ALA A 24 -2.06 -21.08 -3.49
CA ALA A 24 -3.41 -21.56 -3.16
C ALA A 24 -4.46 -20.45 -3.27
N ALA A 25 -4.13 -19.24 -2.79
CA ALA A 25 -4.98 -18.07 -2.93
C ALA A 25 -5.21 -17.68 -4.41
N LEU A 26 -4.17 -17.78 -5.24
CA LEU A 26 -4.27 -17.56 -6.69
C LEU A 26 -5.12 -18.64 -7.38
N GLU A 27 -4.97 -19.91 -7.01
CA GLU A 27 -5.74 -21.02 -7.57
C GLU A 27 -7.23 -20.88 -7.27
N ALA A 28 -7.59 -20.53 -6.03
CA ALA A 28 -8.97 -20.23 -5.65
C ALA A 28 -9.61 -19.14 -6.53
N ALA A 29 -8.82 -18.12 -6.93
CA ALA A 29 -9.29 -17.08 -7.83
C ALA A 29 -9.45 -17.58 -9.28
N ARG A 30 -8.52 -18.40 -9.77
CA ARG A 30 -8.57 -19.00 -11.12
C ARG A 30 -9.72 -19.97 -11.29
N GLU A 31 -10.00 -20.81 -10.29
CA GLU A 31 -11.13 -21.75 -10.30
C GLU A 31 -12.48 -21.04 -10.37
N ALA A 32 -12.56 -19.82 -9.82
CA ALA A 32 -13.74 -18.97 -9.94
C ALA A 32 -13.88 -18.28 -11.31
N GLY A 33 -12.95 -18.51 -12.24
CA GLY A 33 -12.96 -17.94 -13.59
C GLY A 33 -12.67 -16.43 -13.62
N LEU A 34 -11.98 -15.90 -12.60
CA LEU A 34 -11.58 -14.49 -12.57
C LEU A 34 -10.34 -14.25 -13.44
N GLU A 35 -10.24 -13.05 -14.01
CA GLU A 35 -9.01 -12.60 -14.66
C GLU A 35 -7.97 -12.34 -13.58
N CYS A 36 -6.89 -13.12 -13.57
CA CYS A 36 -5.87 -13.06 -12.53
C CYS A 36 -4.53 -12.60 -13.11
N ASP A 37 -3.87 -11.69 -12.42
CA ASP A 37 -2.48 -11.29 -12.67
C ASP A 37 -1.67 -11.44 -11.38
N PHE A 38 -0.64 -12.28 -11.43
CA PHE A 38 0.17 -12.68 -10.28
C PHE A 38 1.54 -12.02 -10.38
N GLY A 39 1.82 -11.09 -9.47
CA GLY A 39 3.02 -10.28 -9.50
C GLY A 39 3.81 -10.31 -8.18
N PRO A 40 5.01 -9.71 -8.17
CA PRO A 40 5.89 -9.70 -7.00
C PRO A 40 5.32 -8.90 -5.81
N LEU A 41 4.36 -8.01 -6.05
CA LEU A 41 3.74 -7.15 -5.04
C LEU A 41 2.33 -7.63 -4.62
N GLY A 42 1.91 -8.81 -5.09
CA GLY A 42 0.59 -9.37 -4.80
C GLY A 42 -0.12 -9.88 -6.05
N THR A 43 -1.37 -10.30 -5.85
CA THR A 43 -2.24 -10.83 -6.90
C THR A 43 -3.37 -9.84 -7.16
N SER A 44 -3.58 -9.48 -8.42
CA SER A 44 -4.78 -8.74 -8.84
C SER A 44 -5.78 -9.66 -9.52
N VAL A 45 -7.06 -9.51 -9.18
CA VAL A 45 -8.17 -10.27 -9.76
C VAL A 45 -9.26 -9.33 -10.24
N ARG A 46 -9.80 -9.58 -11.43
CA ARG A 46 -10.84 -8.76 -12.05
C ARG A 46 -12.01 -9.61 -12.52
N GLY A 47 -13.22 -9.10 -12.41
CA GLY A 47 -14.42 -9.82 -12.82
C GLY A 47 -15.72 -9.15 -12.41
N GLU A 48 -16.84 -9.85 -12.62
CA GLU A 48 -18.15 -9.37 -12.18
C GLU A 48 -18.23 -9.29 -10.65
N ARG A 49 -18.91 -8.26 -10.13
CA ARG A 49 -19.00 -7.96 -8.69
C ARG A 49 -19.29 -9.20 -7.83
N GLU A 50 -20.32 -9.97 -8.18
CA GLU A 50 -20.74 -11.11 -7.37
C GLU A 50 -19.75 -12.27 -7.42
N ALA A 51 -19.01 -12.43 -8.52
CA ALA A 51 -17.94 -13.41 -8.60
C ALA A 51 -16.78 -12.97 -7.69
N VAL A 52 -16.27 -11.75 -7.87
CA VAL A 52 -15.15 -11.21 -7.07
C VAL A 52 -15.44 -11.26 -5.57
N LEU A 53 -16.61 -10.77 -5.12
CA LEU A 53 -16.94 -10.72 -3.70
C LEU A 53 -17.09 -12.11 -3.06
N ARG A 54 -17.64 -13.09 -3.78
CA ARG A 54 -17.72 -14.47 -3.28
C ARG A 54 -16.35 -15.11 -3.19
N THR A 55 -15.52 -14.92 -4.21
CA THR A 55 -14.19 -15.51 -4.29
C THR A 55 -13.24 -14.94 -3.25
N LEU A 56 -13.37 -13.67 -2.84
CA LEU A 56 -12.50 -13.08 -1.81
C LEU A 56 -12.51 -13.85 -0.48
N ALA A 57 -13.66 -14.36 -0.05
CA ALA A 57 -13.72 -15.18 1.16
C ALA A 57 -12.93 -16.49 0.99
N THR A 58 -13.03 -17.13 -0.17
CA THR A 58 -12.28 -18.35 -0.51
C THR A 58 -10.78 -18.09 -0.62
N VAL A 59 -10.38 -16.97 -1.21
CA VAL A 59 -8.97 -16.54 -1.32
C VAL A 59 -8.36 -16.34 0.06
N VAL A 60 -9.07 -15.65 0.96
CA VAL A 60 -8.62 -15.41 2.34
C VAL A 60 -8.52 -16.73 3.10
N ALA A 61 -9.53 -17.59 3.01
CA ALA A 61 -9.51 -18.91 3.64
C ALA A 61 -8.34 -19.77 3.13
N ALA A 62 -8.16 -19.86 1.82
CA ALA A 62 -7.08 -20.61 1.19
C ALA A 62 -5.69 -20.11 1.65
N GLY A 63 -5.51 -18.80 1.80
CA GLY A 63 -4.29 -18.23 2.36
C GLY A 63 -3.98 -18.76 3.75
N PHE A 64 -4.94 -18.65 4.69
CA PHE A 64 -4.76 -19.12 6.07
C PHE A 64 -4.57 -20.64 6.16
N ASP A 65 -5.35 -21.41 5.39
CA ASP A 65 -5.28 -22.88 5.38
C ASP A 65 -3.90 -23.39 4.89
N HIS A 66 -3.16 -22.58 4.14
CA HIS A 66 -1.85 -22.92 3.56
C HIS A 66 -0.69 -22.09 4.17
N GLY A 67 -0.90 -21.54 5.38
CA GLY A 67 0.16 -20.97 6.19
C GLY A 67 0.43 -19.48 5.98
N ALA A 68 -0.54 -18.72 5.47
CA ALA A 68 -0.49 -17.27 5.64
C ALA A 68 -0.74 -16.90 7.11
N ASP A 69 0.10 -16.02 7.66
CA ASP A 69 -0.11 -15.38 8.95
C ASP A 69 -1.00 -14.14 8.81
N GLN A 70 -0.98 -13.51 7.63
CA GLN A 70 -1.73 -12.30 7.33
C GLN A 70 -2.17 -12.28 5.87
N VAL A 71 -3.41 -11.82 5.64
CA VAL A 71 -3.94 -11.53 4.31
C VAL A 71 -4.44 -10.08 4.29
N THR A 72 -3.94 -9.31 3.33
CA THR A 72 -4.35 -7.93 3.07
C THR A 72 -5.01 -7.87 1.71
N PHE A 73 -6.14 -7.18 1.59
CA PHE A 73 -6.77 -6.97 0.29
C PHE A 73 -7.46 -5.62 0.18
N GLN A 74 -7.55 -5.11 -1.04
CA GLN A 74 -8.35 -3.95 -1.39
C GLN A 74 -9.25 -4.27 -2.57
N VAL A 75 -10.44 -3.66 -2.60
CA VAL A 75 -11.44 -3.88 -3.65
C VAL A 75 -11.87 -2.53 -4.21
N ARG A 76 -11.87 -2.42 -5.54
CA ARG A 76 -12.21 -1.19 -6.27
C ARG A 76 -13.16 -1.49 -7.43
N LEU A 77 -13.88 -0.46 -7.88
CA LEU A 77 -14.59 -0.51 -9.15
C LEU A 77 -13.57 -0.46 -10.28
N GLU A 78 -13.68 -1.37 -11.24
CA GLU A 78 -12.77 -1.41 -12.38
C GLU A 78 -12.87 -0.11 -13.21
N GLY A 79 -11.72 0.39 -13.67
CA GLY A 79 -11.63 1.64 -14.43
C GLY A 79 -11.82 2.92 -13.60
N ARG A 80 -11.98 2.82 -12.28
CA ARG A 80 -11.93 3.98 -11.38
C ARG A 80 -10.52 4.18 -10.87
N PRO A 81 -10.01 5.43 -10.86
CA PRO A 81 -8.73 5.71 -10.20
C PRO A 81 -8.83 5.33 -8.71
N ALA A 82 -7.71 4.91 -8.14
CA ALA A 82 -7.61 4.64 -6.71
C ALA A 82 -8.20 5.82 -5.91
N PRO A 83 -8.95 5.56 -4.82
CA PRO A 83 -9.51 6.62 -4.01
C PRO A 83 -8.39 7.54 -3.56
N ARG A 84 -8.53 8.84 -3.82
CA ARG A 84 -7.59 9.84 -3.32
C ARG A 84 -7.73 9.81 -1.80
N ARG A 85 -6.70 9.34 -1.10
CA ARG A 85 -6.71 9.31 0.36
C ARG A 85 -6.92 10.75 0.89
N THR A 86 -7.74 10.89 1.92
CA THR A 86 -8.17 12.19 2.48
C THR A 86 -7.07 12.82 3.32
N VAL A 87 -7.11 14.14 3.52
CA VAL A 87 -6.16 14.85 4.39
C VAL A 87 -6.03 14.20 5.77
N SER A 88 -7.15 13.69 6.33
CA SER A 88 -7.14 12.96 7.60
C SER A 88 -6.24 11.71 7.63
N GLY A 89 -6.06 11.02 6.49
CA GLY A 89 -5.15 9.88 6.41
C GLY A 89 -3.68 10.32 6.31
N LEU A 90 -3.41 11.49 5.72
CA LEU A 90 -2.08 12.07 5.71
C LEU A 90 -1.69 12.55 7.11
N ASP A 91 -2.63 13.10 7.86
CA ASP A 91 -2.43 13.50 9.25
C ASP A 91 -2.04 12.30 10.12
N ALA A 92 -2.67 11.14 9.90
CA ALA A 92 -2.29 9.88 10.57
C ALA A 92 -0.87 9.43 10.22
N LEU A 93 -0.51 9.44 8.94
CA LEU A 93 0.87 9.12 8.50
C LEU A 93 1.91 10.07 9.09
N LEU A 94 1.59 11.37 9.19
CA LEU A 94 2.46 12.36 9.82
C LEU A 94 2.65 12.09 11.31
N ALA A 95 1.58 11.73 12.03
CA ALA A 95 1.64 11.37 13.44
C ALA A 95 2.49 10.11 13.68
N GLU A 96 2.31 9.06 12.88
CA GLU A 96 3.11 7.84 12.98
C GLU A 96 4.61 8.09 12.75
N VAL A 97 4.95 8.90 11.74
CA VAL A 97 6.34 9.27 11.46
C VAL A 97 6.92 10.17 12.55
N ALA A 98 6.10 11.06 13.13
CA ALA A 98 6.49 11.88 14.28
C ALA A 98 6.85 11.00 15.47
N ASP A 99 5.99 10.05 15.84
CA ASP A 99 6.22 9.15 16.96
C ASP A 99 7.48 8.29 16.77
N GLU A 100 7.71 7.78 15.56
CA GLU A 100 8.92 7.00 15.24
C GLU A 100 10.22 7.83 15.36
N LEU A 101 10.16 9.12 15.03
CA LEU A 101 11.32 10.02 15.03
C LEU A 101 11.49 10.80 16.33
N GLY A 102 10.69 10.51 17.35
CA GLY A 102 10.83 11.10 18.69
C GLY A 102 10.02 12.39 18.90
N GLY A 103 8.96 12.61 18.12
CA GLY A 103 7.96 13.65 18.32
C GLY A 103 7.93 14.71 17.23
N ASP A 104 7.95 15.99 17.62
CA ASP A 104 7.66 17.12 16.73
C ASP A 104 8.55 17.15 15.48
N LEU A 105 7.94 16.87 14.32
CA LEU A 105 8.57 16.90 13.00
C LEU A 105 9.22 18.25 12.67
N ARG A 106 8.74 19.36 13.24
CA ARG A 106 9.32 20.69 13.05
C ARG A 106 10.63 20.85 13.79
N ALA A 107 10.79 20.22 14.95
CA ALA A 107 11.96 20.30 15.81
C ALA A 107 13.13 19.43 15.31
N LEU A 108 12.86 18.48 14.40
CA LEU A 108 13.87 17.58 13.85
C LEU A 108 15.04 18.31 13.16
N GLY A 109 16.22 17.71 13.27
CA GLY A 109 17.38 18.10 12.51
C GLY A 109 17.21 17.79 11.02
N ARG A 110 18.05 18.40 10.18
CA ARG A 110 17.99 18.18 8.73
C ARG A 110 18.07 16.70 8.30
N PRO A 111 18.98 15.87 8.85
CA PRO A 111 19.04 14.45 8.49
C PRO A 111 17.75 13.68 8.84
N GLU A 112 17.15 14.01 9.98
CA GLU A 112 15.91 13.38 10.45
C GLU A 112 14.71 13.85 9.62
N LYS A 113 14.64 15.12 9.22
CA LYS A 113 13.63 15.61 8.28
C LYS A 113 13.72 14.95 6.91
N GLN A 114 14.93 14.63 6.46
CA GLN A 114 15.13 13.83 5.24
C GLN A 114 14.61 12.41 5.43
N ARG A 115 14.94 11.77 6.56
CA ARG A 115 14.38 10.45 6.91
C ARG A 115 12.85 10.47 7.00
N ALA A 116 12.26 11.50 7.58
CA ALA A 116 10.82 11.68 7.67
C ALA A 116 10.15 11.70 6.29
N VAL A 117 10.70 12.49 5.35
CA VAL A 117 10.16 12.57 3.98
C VAL A 117 10.21 11.22 3.27
N ARG A 118 11.25 10.41 3.50
CA ARG A 118 11.36 9.07 2.91
C ARG A 118 10.34 8.09 3.46
N LEU A 119 10.22 8.02 4.79
CA LEU A 119 9.20 7.17 5.43
C LEU A 119 7.79 7.56 4.95
N LEU A 120 7.53 8.85 4.78
CA LEU A 120 6.28 9.34 4.21
C LEU A 120 6.09 8.92 2.75
N GLU A 121 7.14 8.94 1.92
CA GLU A 121 7.08 8.45 0.54
C GLU A 121 6.82 6.95 0.46
N GLU A 122 7.55 6.14 1.23
CA GLU A 122 7.36 4.69 1.35
C GLU A 122 5.93 4.32 1.79
N ARG A 123 5.33 5.13 2.67
CA ARG A 123 3.94 4.95 3.15
C ARG A 123 2.88 5.58 2.24
N GLY A 124 3.28 6.09 1.06
CA GLY A 124 2.35 6.64 0.07
C GLY A 124 1.75 8.00 0.44
N ALA A 125 2.38 8.78 1.33
CA ALA A 125 1.91 10.11 1.74
C ALA A 125 1.81 11.09 0.56
N PHE A 126 2.64 10.92 -0.47
CA PHE A 126 2.64 11.82 -1.63
C PHE A 126 1.55 11.55 -2.66
N GLU A 127 0.79 10.46 -2.52
CA GLU A 127 -0.41 10.18 -3.33
C GLU A 127 -1.62 11.04 -2.91
N TYR A 128 -1.55 11.64 -1.71
CA TYR A 128 -2.60 12.49 -1.16
C TYR A 128 -2.63 13.86 -1.86
N ARG A 129 -3.83 14.44 -1.95
CA ARG A 129 -3.99 15.78 -2.54
C ARG A 129 -3.32 16.83 -1.64
N LYS A 130 -2.51 17.71 -2.24
CA LYS A 130 -1.72 18.75 -1.54
C LYS A 130 -0.71 18.20 -0.52
N SER A 131 -0.34 16.93 -0.62
CA SER A 131 0.62 16.26 0.27
C SER A 131 1.90 17.06 0.49
N ALA A 132 2.54 17.54 -0.58
CA ALA A 132 3.78 18.32 -0.49
C ALA A 132 3.62 19.64 0.31
N GLU A 133 2.45 20.28 0.26
CA GLU A 133 2.17 21.51 1.01
C GLU A 133 2.02 21.20 2.50
N ILE A 134 1.23 20.18 2.83
CA ILE A 134 0.94 19.75 4.20
C ILE A 134 2.21 19.19 4.87
N VAL A 135 2.97 18.35 4.17
CA VAL A 135 4.24 17.79 4.66
C VAL A 135 5.27 18.90 4.89
N ALA A 136 5.34 19.89 3.99
CA ALA A 136 6.22 21.04 4.16
C ALA A 136 5.86 21.85 5.41
N GLU A 137 4.57 22.09 5.65
CA GLU A 137 4.07 22.75 6.85
C GLU A 137 4.37 21.95 8.13
N ALA A 138 4.17 20.63 8.09
CA ALA A 138 4.43 19.73 9.22
C ALA A 138 5.92 19.66 9.58
N LEU A 139 6.82 19.71 8.59
CA LEU A 139 8.27 19.71 8.82
C LEU A 139 8.85 21.11 9.06
N GLY A 140 8.06 22.17 8.88
CA GLY A 140 8.54 23.56 8.97
C GLY A 140 9.57 23.89 7.89
N VAL A 141 9.36 23.39 6.66
CA VAL A 141 10.23 23.63 5.50
C VAL A 141 9.40 24.09 4.30
N THR A 142 10.05 24.35 3.16
CA THR A 142 9.34 24.73 1.93
C THR A 142 8.96 23.48 1.11
N ARG A 143 7.93 23.59 0.26
CA ARG A 143 7.60 22.55 -0.73
C ARG A 143 8.80 22.18 -1.61
N PHE A 144 9.59 23.19 -1.99
CA PHE A 144 10.83 22.99 -2.73
C PHE A 144 11.84 22.13 -1.95
N THR A 145 11.96 22.33 -0.64
CA THR A 145 12.79 21.50 0.23
C THR A 145 12.30 20.05 0.28
N VAL A 146 10.98 19.83 0.35
CA VAL A 146 10.40 18.48 0.31
C VAL A 146 10.75 17.79 -1.01
N TYR A 147 10.55 18.44 -2.16
CA TYR A 147 10.94 17.88 -3.46
C TYR A 147 12.45 17.59 -3.56
N ASN A 148 13.30 18.43 -2.97
CA ASN A 148 14.74 18.17 -2.91
C ASN A 148 15.09 16.93 -2.07
N TYR A 149 14.29 16.62 -1.04
CA TYR A 149 14.52 15.42 -0.23
C TYR A 149 14.11 14.16 -1.00
N LEU A 150 12.99 14.19 -1.73
CA LEU A 150 12.53 13.09 -2.59
C LEU A 150 13.53 12.77 -3.72
N ASN A 151 14.13 13.80 -4.32
CA ASN A 151 15.04 13.62 -5.46
C ASN A 151 16.45 13.17 -5.09
N ARG A 152 16.82 13.15 -3.79
CA ARG A 152 18.17 12.75 -3.35
C ARG A 152 18.40 11.24 -3.34
N GLU A 153 17.37 10.42 -3.55
CA GLU A 153 17.48 8.94 -3.57
C GLU A 153 17.44 8.33 -4.97
N LYS A 154 17.15 9.13 -6.00
CA LYS A 154 17.16 8.67 -7.40
C LYS A 154 18.51 8.89 -8.10
N GLY A 155 19.57 9.17 -7.34
CA GLY A 155 20.91 9.45 -7.84
C GLY A 155 21.99 8.77 -7.02
#